data_AF-D7JC84-F1
#
_entry.id   AF-D7JC84-F1
#
_cell.length_a   1.000
_cell.length_b   1.000
_cell.length_c   1.000
_cell.angle_alpha   90.00
_cell.angle_beta   90.00
_cell.angle_gamma   90.00
#
_symmetry.space_group_name_H-M   'P 1'
#
loop_
_entity.id
_entity.type
_entity.pdbx_description
1 polymer ?
#
loop_
_entity_poly.entity_id
_entity_poly.type
_entity_poly.pdbx_seq_one_letter_code
_entity_poly.pdbx_strand_id
1 'polypeptide(L)'
;MQVKTMKSINSAELKFQILSVLKESKRGLTPKDLTDKLADIFGLTKEEREEFHSERPYDKVFYKKVATEEQHLQAAKLECFDKKKKIHSITDRGIRALEENAKNKTIEYDFLRKFSEYVRWCNRFKESKRDEIIEPNFFDRFDNDNIRFNILLYLSDKEYSSQSEIVEYLSNMYQLTEEELAARYSNGDLKFYKLIAGLEQQLKRAGFETIDKNRHQITDKGIDVLLKCKMESISHKKLKIVSKGIRKQPIQTNPYIENGKEHYANIRERKCTLYIIPHDRFNRKIDNDILKYPCLYILTNSLDNNAECYIGYSGDPIERTSSHKSEKKFVNGGYALIIGYHDNSTDKKTVNHFDICDVAYLEYLAINLAFGLGYPTIVNSKGADEPYIKEHAKKEMDEAFKDVKRLISKVGLTIFDN
;
A
#
# COMPACT_ATOMS: atom_id res chain seq x y z
N MET A 1 20.15 16.86 -40.63
CA MET A 1 21.08 15.73 -40.41
C MET A 1 20.25 14.47 -40.28
N GLN A 2 20.44 13.49 -41.17
CA GLN A 2 19.83 12.17 -41.01
C GLN A 2 20.48 11.49 -39.79
N VAL A 3 19.67 11.10 -38.81
CA VAL A 3 20.11 10.26 -37.69
C VAL A 3 20.49 8.91 -38.30
N LYS A 4 21.80 8.65 -38.46
CA LYS A 4 22.29 7.32 -38.81
C LYS A 4 21.93 6.40 -37.65
N THR A 5 20.99 5.50 -37.90
CA THR A 5 20.53 4.51 -36.93
C THR A 5 21.63 3.47 -36.76
N MET A 6 22.01 3.17 -35.51
CA MET A 6 23.01 2.13 -35.17
C MET A 6 22.83 0.85 -36.01
N LYS A 7 23.93 0.28 -36.50
CA LYS A 7 23.94 -1.01 -37.19
C LYS A 7 23.20 -2.08 -36.35
N SER A 8 22.29 -2.82 -36.97
CA SER A 8 21.52 -3.87 -36.27
C SER A 8 22.42 -5.02 -35.85
N ILE A 9 22.87 -5.01 -34.59
CA ILE A 9 23.64 -6.12 -34.00
C ILE A 9 22.71 -7.26 -33.61
N ASN A 10 23.02 -8.49 -34.05
CA ASN A 10 22.28 -9.68 -33.66
C ASN A 10 22.55 -10.03 -32.18
N SER A 11 21.49 -10.15 -31.38
CA SER A 11 21.59 -10.49 -29.94
C SER A 11 22.19 -11.88 -29.69
N ALA A 12 21.96 -12.86 -30.55
CA ALA A 12 22.50 -14.21 -30.38
C ALA A 12 24.01 -14.25 -30.65
N GLU A 13 24.47 -13.50 -31.67
CA GLU A 13 25.88 -13.30 -31.95
C GLU A 13 26.56 -12.50 -30.82
N LEU A 14 25.92 -11.44 -30.32
CA LEU A 14 26.45 -10.62 -29.22
C LEU A 14 26.70 -11.46 -27.95
N LYS A 15 25.77 -12.33 -27.56
CA LYS A 15 25.96 -13.26 -26.43
C LYS A 15 27.18 -14.18 -26.62
N PHE A 16 27.36 -14.71 -27.83
CA PHE A 16 28.51 -15.55 -28.14
C PHE A 16 29.82 -14.76 -28.06
N GLN A 17 29.84 -13.53 -28.57
CA GLN A 17 31.03 -12.67 -28.52
C GLN A 17 31.37 -12.22 -27.09
N ILE A 18 30.38 -11.93 -26.24
CA ILE A 18 30.60 -11.64 -24.81
C ILE A 18 31.37 -12.78 -24.15
N LEU A 19 30.89 -14.02 -24.27
CA LEU A 19 31.59 -15.17 -23.69
C LEU A 19 32.97 -15.39 -24.33
N SER A 20 33.11 -15.21 -25.65
CA SER A 20 34.38 -15.39 -26.35
C SER A 20 35.46 -14.44 -25.84
N VAL A 21 35.12 -13.15 -25.72
CA VAL A 21 36.01 -12.11 -25.19
C VAL A 21 36.38 -12.38 -23.73
N LEU A 22 35.43 -12.88 -22.93
CA LEU A 22 35.69 -13.25 -21.54
C LEU A 22 36.55 -14.52 -21.41
N LYS A 23 36.42 -15.49 -22.33
CA LYS A 23 37.28 -16.68 -22.38
C LYS A 23 38.74 -16.32 -22.68
N GLU A 24 38.96 -15.34 -23.56
CA GLU A 24 40.30 -14.83 -23.85
C GLU A 24 40.89 -14.03 -22.68
N SER A 25 40.03 -13.41 -21.86
CA SER A 25 40.48 -12.67 -20.67
C SER A 25 40.73 -13.58 -19.48
N LYS A 26 41.99 -14.01 -19.31
CA LYS A 26 42.44 -14.80 -18.15
C LYS A 26 42.18 -14.17 -16.77
N ARG A 27 41.91 -12.86 -16.69
CA ARG A 27 41.71 -12.11 -15.44
C ARG A 27 40.34 -11.45 -15.33
N GLY A 28 39.41 -11.75 -16.25
CA GLY A 28 38.14 -11.04 -16.36
C GLY A 28 38.29 -9.63 -16.94
N LEU A 29 37.19 -8.94 -17.19
CA LEU A 29 37.17 -7.61 -17.79
C LEU A 29 36.24 -6.67 -17.04
N THR A 30 36.59 -5.39 -16.96
CA THR A 30 35.62 -4.39 -16.46
C THR A 30 34.47 -4.24 -17.46
N PRO A 31 33.29 -3.75 -17.04
CA PRO A 31 32.17 -3.50 -17.95
C PRO A 31 32.56 -2.60 -19.15
N LYS A 32 33.44 -1.63 -18.90
CA LYS A 32 33.95 -0.72 -19.93
C LYS A 32 34.86 -1.46 -20.91
N ASP A 33 35.87 -2.19 -20.41
CA ASP A 33 36.82 -2.89 -21.28
C ASP A 33 36.14 -3.99 -22.12
N LEU A 34 35.16 -4.68 -21.54
CA LEU A 34 34.34 -5.66 -22.26
C LEU A 34 33.54 -4.99 -23.39
N THR A 35 32.85 -3.89 -23.08
CA THR A 35 32.05 -3.17 -24.07
C THR A 35 32.90 -2.57 -25.17
N ASP A 36 34.06 -1.98 -24.85
CA ASP A 36 34.96 -1.37 -25.83
C ASP A 36 35.53 -2.44 -26.78
N LYS A 37 35.93 -3.61 -26.27
CA LYS A 37 36.36 -4.75 -27.10
C LYS A 37 35.24 -5.27 -28.01
N LEU A 38 34.01 -5.35 -27.50
CA LEU A 38 32.87 -5.75 -28.32
C LEU A 38 32.57 -4.71 -29.41
N ALA A 39 32.69 -3.42 -29.09
CA ALA A 39 32.52 -2.34 -30.07
C ALA A 39 33.56 -2.45 -31.21
N ASP A 40 34.79 -2.83 -30.90
CA ASP A 40 35.83 -3.09 -31.89
C ASP A 40 35.49 -4.30 -32.77
N ILE A 41 35.01 -5.41 -32.17
CA ILE A 41 34.58 -6.61 -32.90
C ILE A 41 33.43 -6.32 -33.88
N PHE A 42 32.47 -5.50 -33.47
CA PHE A 42 31.34 -5.11 -34.33
C PHE A 42 31.66 -3.94 -35.28
N GLY A 43 32.86 -3.37 -35.20
CA GLY A 43 33.32 -2.29 -36.08
C GLY A 43 32.56 -0.97 -35.87
N LEU A 44 32.13 -0.67 -34.64
CA LEU A 44 31.34 0.52 -34.32
C LEU A 44 32.20 1.79 -34.36
N THR A 45 31.68 2.84 -35.00
CA THR A 45 32.34 4.16 -35.03
C THR A 45 32.29 4.85 -33.66
N LYS A 46 33.06 5.92 -33.48
CA LYS A 46 33.05 6.69 -32.23
C LYS A 46 31.66 7.27 -31.95
N GLU A 47 30.98 7.73 -32.99
CA GLU A 47 29.63 8.28 -32.92
C GLU A 47 28.61 7.21 -32.51
N GLU A 48 28.70 5.99 -33.06
CA GLU A 48 27.82 4.86 -32.69
C GLU A 48 28.06 4.38 -31.24
N ARG A 49 29.30 4.49 -30.74
CA ARG A 49 29.65 4.22 -29.34
C ARG A 49 29.15 5.30 -28.38
N GLU A 50 28.89 6.50 -28.88
CA GLU A 50 28.45 7.68 -28.12
C GLU A 50 26.96 7.97 -28.32
N GLU A 51 26.22 7.17 -29.12
CA GLU A 51 24.80 7.36 -29.35
C GLU A 51 23.98 7.12 -28.06
N PHE A 52 23.18 8.12 -27.67
CA PHE A 52 22.39 8.13 -26.43
C PHE A 52 20.90 7.91 -26.68
N HIS A 53 20.22 7.20 -25.77
CA HIS A 53 18.75 7.11 -25.75
C HIS A 53 18.06 8.27 -25.01
N SER A 54 18.78 9.06 -24.22
CA SER A 54 18.25 10.15 -23.38
C SER A 54 19.27 11.28 -23.23
N GLU A 55 18.84 12.46 -22.73
CA GLU A 55 19.73 13.62 -22.44
C GLU A 55 20.79 13.34 -21.36
N ARG A 56 20.84 12.12 -20.78
CA ARG A 56 21.77 11.75 -19.72
C ARG A 56 23.06 11.14 -20.30
N PRO A 57 24.26 11.63 -19.93
CA PRO A 57 25.56 11.22 -20.50
C PRO A 57 25.98 9.75 -20.32
N TYR A 58 25.16 8.92 -19.67
CA TYR A 58 25.47 7.52 -19.35
C TYR A 58 24.55 6.50 -20.04
N ASP A 59 23.52 6.93 -20.77
CA ASP A 59 22.55 6.04 -21.45
C ASP A 59 22.96 5.71 -22.91
N LYS A 60 24.16 5.14 -23.09
CA LYS A 60 24.67 4.74 -24.41
C LYS A 60 23.92 3.50 -24.94
N VAL A 61 23.43 3.56 -26.18
CA VAL A 61 22.59 2.52 -26.83
C VAL A 61 23.29 1.15 -26.85
N PHE A 62 24.57 1.12 -27.24
CA PHE A 62 25.34 -0.12 -27.31
C PHE A 62 25.66 -0.70 -25.92
N TYR A 63 26.07 0.15 -24.96
CA TYR A 63 26.34 -0.28 -23.58
C TYR A 63 25.11 -0.94 -22.94
N LYS A 64 23.92 -0.35 -23.14
CA LYS A 64 22.67 -0.91 -22.62
C LYS A 64 22.35 -2.27 -23.25
N LYS A 65 22.64 -2.44 -24.54
CA LYS A 65 22.45 -3.70 -25.25
C LYS A 65 23.39 -4.79 -24.72
N VAL A 66 24.68 -4.48 -24.54
CA VAL A 66 25.65 -5.39 -23.91
C VAL A 66 25.19 -5.78 -22.51
N ALA A 67 24.84 -4.79 -21.67
CA ALA A 67 24.37 -5.03 -20.31
C ALA A 67 23.10 -5.91 -20.24
N THR A 68 22.20 -5.77 -21.21
CA THR A 68 21.00 -6.62 -21.31
C THR A 68 21.40 -8.07 -21.57
N GLU A 69 22.27 -8.32 -22.55
CA GLU A 69 22.71 -9.68 -22.88
C GLU A 69 23.56 -10.30 -21.76
N GLU A 70 24.38 -9.52 -21.05
CA GLU A 70 25.12 -9.96 -19.85
C GLU A 70 24.16 -10.46 -18.76
N GLN A 71 23.03 -9.78 -18.53
CA GLN A 71 22.02 -10.25 -17.57
C GLN A 71 21.47 -11.62 -17.94
N HIS A 72 21.23 -11.89 -19.23
CA HIS A 72 20.79 -13.20 -19.71
C HIS A 72 21.86 -14.28 -19.50
N LEU A 73 23.12 -13.97 -19.75
CA LEU A 73 24.25 -14.90 -19.56
C LEU A 73 24.51 -15.19 -18.07
N GLN A 74 24.45 -14.17 -17.21
CA GLN A 74 24.57 -14.32 -15.76
C GLN A 74 23.39 -15.12 -15.18
N ALA A 75 22.18 -14.90 -15.68
CA ALA A 75 21.00 -15.68 -15.30
C ALA A 75 21.15 -17.18 -15.61
N ALA A 76 21.78 -17.50 -16.73
CA ALA A 76 22.14 -18.87 -17.12
C ALA A 76 23.40 -19.42 -16.43
N LYS A 77 24.07 -18.60 -15.62
CA LYS A 77 25.38 -18.86 -14.97
C LYS A 77 26.49 -19.19 -15.98
N LEU A 78 26.41 -18.63 -17.19
CA LEU A 78 27.48 -18.74 -18.19
C LEU A 78 28.59 -17.71 -17.93
N GLU A 79 28.25 -16.65 -17.20
CA GLU A 79 29.12 -15.55 -16.80
C GLU A 79 28.88 -15.23 -15.32
N CYS A 80 29.88 -14.68 -14.65
CA CYS A 80 29.74 -14.09 -13.33
C CYS A 80 30.33 -12.68 -13.27
N PHE A 81 29.72 -11.82 -12.45
CA PHE A 81 30.24 -10.50 -12.12
C PHE A 81 30.73 -10.46 -10.66
N ASP A 82 32.03 -10.23 -10.47
CA ASP A 82 32.62 -10.02 -9.15
C ASP A 82 32.41 -8.56 -8.73
N LYS A 83 31.49 -8.32 -7.79
CA LYS A 83 31.15 -6.97 -7.29
C LYS A 83 32.33 -6.27 -6.62
N LYS A 84 33.25 -7.01 -5.98
CA LYS A 84 34.39 -6.43 -5.26
C LYS A 84 35.45 -5.96 -6.25
N LYS A 85 35.73 -6.79 -7.26
CA LYS A 85 36.73 -6.50 -8.29
C LYS A 85 36.17 -5.70 -9.48
N LYS A 86 34.84 -5.60 -9.59
CA LYS A 86 34.11 -4.96 -10.69
C LYS A 86 34.49 -5.54 -12.06
N ILE A 87 34.59 -6.87 -12.13
CA ILE A 87 34.96 -7.59 -13.36
C ILE A 87 33.94 -8.68 -13.70
N HIS A 88 33.72 -8.86 -15.00
CA HIS A 88 33.02 -9.98 -15.60
C HIS A 88 34.02 -11.11 -15.87
N SER A 89 33.60 -12.35 -15.67
CA SER A 89 34.40 -13.54 -15.94
C SER A 89 33.52 -14.65 -16.47
N ILE A 90 34.05 -15.45 -17.39
CA ILE A 90 33.35 -16.62 -17.90
C ILE A 90 33.40 -17.76 -16.87
N THR A 91 32.34 -18.56 -16.80
CA THR A 91 32.31 -19.77 -15.96
C THR A 91 32.69 -21.01 -16.79
N ASP A 92 33.01 -22.13 -16.14
CA ASP A 92 33.20 -23.41 -16.84
C ASP A 92 31.97 -23.81 -17.67
N ARG A 93 30.77 -23.44 -17.19
CA ARG A 93 29.52 -23.64 -17.92
C ARG A 93 29.47 -22.76 -19.17
N GLY A 94 29.93 -21.51 -19.08
CA GLY A 94 30.08 -20.62 -20.22
C GLY A 94 31.06 -21.13 -21.27
N ILE A 95 32.19 -21.72 -20.83
CA ILE A 95 33.17 -22.32 -21.75
C ILE A 95 32.56 -23.49 -22.53
N ARG A 96 31.83 -24.39 -21.86
CA ARG A 96 31.10 -25.48 -22.51
C ARG A 96 30.02 -24.97 -23.47
N ALA A 97 29.29 -23.92 -23.08
CA ALA A 97 28.29 -23.30 -23.93
C ALA A 97 28.90 -22.70 -25.21
N LEU A 98 30.11 -22.12 -25.15
CA LEU A 98 30.83 -21.68 -26.34
C LEU A 98 31.19 -22.85 -27.26
N GLU A 99 31.64 -23.96 -26.71
CA GLU A 99 32.02 -25.15 -27.47
C GLU A 99 30.80 -25.77 -28.17
N GLU A 100 29.66 -25.90 -27.47
CA GLU A 100 28.40 -26.39 -28.02
C GLU A 100 27.85 -25.52 -29.16
N ASN A 101 28.14 -24.21 -29.13
CA ASN A 101 27.63 -23.24 -30.10
C ASN A 101 28.70 -22.73 -31.08
N ALA A 102 29.91 -23.33 -31.09
CA ALA A 102 31.04 -22.85 -31.87
C ALA A 102 30.79 -22.85 -33.39
N LYS A 103 29.97 -23.79 -33.89
CA LYS A 103 29.66 -23.94 -35.32
C LYS A 103 28.92 -22.73 -35.89
N ASN A 104 27.94 -22.21 -35.15
CA ASN A 104 27.08 -21.12 -35.59
C ASN A 104 27.52 -19.75 -35.04
N LYS A 105 28.42 -19.75 -34.04
CA LYS A 105 28.88 -18.53 -33.34
C LYS A 105 27.73 -17.68 -32.80
N THR A 106 26.64 -18.33 -32.40
CA THR A 106 25.46 -17.70 -31.82
C THR A 106 24.99 -18.47 -30.60
N ILE A 107 24.53 -17.76 -29.57
CA ILE A 107 23.86 -18.35 -28.42
C ILE A 107 22.42 -17.87 -28.44
N GLU A 108 21.51 -18.73 -28.89
CA GLU A 108 20.09 -18.41 -28.96
C GLU A 108 19.44 -18.40 -27.56
N TYR A 109 18.35 -17.66 -27.43
CA TYR A 109 17.58 -17.69 -26.18
C TYR A 109 17.04 -19.09 -25.86
N ASP A 110 16.69 -19.88 -26.87
CA ASP A 110 16.24 -21.27 -26.69
C ASP A 110 17.36 -22.18 -26.17
N PHE A 111 18.63 -21.88 -26.50
CA PHE A 111 19.76 -22.56 -25.88
C PHE A 111 19.83 -22.26 -24.38
N LEU A 112 19.65 -20.99 -23.98
CA LEU A 112 19.68 -20.60 -22.57
C LEU A 112 18.54 -21.24 -21.75
N ARG A 113 17.40 -21.54 -22.38
CA ARG A 113 16.27 -22.23 -21.73
C ARG A 113 16.56 -23.67 -21.29
N LYS A 114 17.69 -24.25 -21.70
CA LYS A 114 18.17 -25.53 -21.15
C LYS A 114 18.59 -25.41 -19.68
N PHE A 115 18.91 -24.21 -19.20
CA PHE A 115 19.34 -23.98 -17.81
C PHE A 115 18.16 -23.61 -16.94
N SER A 116 17.88 -24.45 -15.92
CA SER A 116 16.77 -24.23 -14.99
C SER A 116 16.81 -22.86 -14.30
N GLU A 117 18.00 -22.33 -14.01
CA GLU A 117 18.17 -21.02 -13.38
C GLU A 117 17.82 -19.88 -14.33
N TYR A 118 18.09 -20.05 -15.63
CA TYR A 118 17.71 -19.11 -16.66
C TYR A 118 16.20 -19.14 -16.89
N VAL A 119 15.58 -20.32 -16.95
CA VAL A 119 14.12 -20.46 -17.05
C VAL A 119 13.45 -19.79 -15.85
N ARG A 120 13.93 -20.05 -14.63
CA ARG A 120 13.46 -19.35 -13.41
C ARG A 120 13.66 -17.85 -13.51
N TRP A 121 14.80 -17.38 -14.01
CA TRP A 121 15.05 -15.94 -14.20
C TRP A 121 14.09 -15.33 -15.22
N CYS A 122 13.87 -15.96 -16.39
CA CYS A 122 12.87 -15.52 -17.36
C CYS A 122 11.45 -15.56 -16.80
N ASN A 123 11.15 -16.57 -15.98
CA ASN A 123 9.87 -16.71 -15.32
C ASN A 123 9.68 -15.64 -14.25
N ARG A 124 10.70 -15.16 -13.54
CA ARG A 124 10.54 -13.95 -12.68
C ARG A 124 10.02 -12.73 -13.45
N PHE A 125 10.32 -12.63 -14.75
CA PHE A 125 9.82 -11.56 -15.61
C PHE A 125 8.50 -11.92 -16.33
N LYS A 126 8.20 -13.21 -16.57
CA LYS A 126 6.91 -13.69 -17.14
C LYS A 126 5.81 -13.92 -16.09
N GLU A 127 6.15 -14.25 -14.86
CA GLU A 127 5.30 -14.23 -13.66
C GLU A 127 4.74 -12.82 -13.47
N SER A 128 5.38 -11.78 -14.02
CA SER A 128 4.78 -10.44 -14.08
C SER A 128 3.61 -10.30 -15.08
N LYS A 129 3.42 -11.25 -16.00
CA LYS A 129 2.52 -11.09 -17.17
C LYS A 129 1.70 -12.29 -17.69
N ARG A 130 1.86 -13.55 -17.25
CA ARG A 130 0.92 -14.63 -17.65
C ARG A 130 0.64 -15.63 -16.53
N ASP A 131 -0.65 -15.77 -16.24
CA ASP A 131 -1.34 -16.84 -15.52
C ASP A 131 -0.51 -18.11 -15.28
N GLU A 132 0.01 -18.27 -14.06
CA GLU A 132 0.45 -19.56 -13.55
C GLU A 132 -0.39 -19.88 -12.31
N ILE A 133 -1.42 -20.70 -12.58
CA ILE A 133 -1.87 -21.84 -11.79
C ILE A 133 -1.95 -21.54 -10.29
N ILE A 134 -3.18 -21.39 -9.79
CA ILE A 134 -3.50 -21.68 -8.39
C ILE A 134 -2.94 -23.08 -8.14
N GLU A 135 -1.76 -23.17 -7.52
CA GLU A 135 -1.19 -24.46 -7.12
C GLU A 135 -2.29 -25.22 -6.38
N PRO A 136 -2.39 -26.55 -6.50
CA PRO A 136 -3.27 -27.33 -5.63
C PRO A 136 -3.12 -26.92 -4.16
N ASN A 137 -1.90 -26.48 -3.80
CA ASN A 137 -1.48 -26.04 -2.48
C ASN A 137 -1.56 -24.52 -2.23
N PHE A 138 -2.25 -23.74 -3.08
CA PHE A 138 -2.30 -22.26 -2.98
C PHE A 138 -2.83 -21.78 -1.61
N PHE A 139 -3.67 -22.60 -0.97
CA PHE A 139 -4.12 -22.43 0.41
C PHE A 139 -3.77 -23.60 1.36
N ASP A 140 -3.31 -24.76 0.88
CA ASP A 140 -3.21 -26.04 1.65
C ASP A 140 -2.32 -26.03 2.90
N ARG A 141 -1.59 -24.95 3.19
CA ARG A 141 -1.00 -24.74 4.51
C ARG A 141 -1.96 -23.89 5.36
N PHE A 142 -3.08 -24.49 5.73
CA PHE A 142 -4.03 -23.97 6.72
C PHE A 142 -3.49 -24.13 8.15
N ASP A 143 -2.34 -23.52 8.42
CA ASP A 143 -1.95 -23.11 9.76
C ASP A 143 -2.08 -21.58 9.83
N ASN A 144 -2.23 -21.04 11.05
CA ASN A 144 -2.40 -19.60 11.35
C ASN A 144 -1.34 -18.66 10.71
N ASP A 145 -0.34 -19.19 10.01
CA ASP A 145 0.78 -18.49 9.37
C ASP A 145 0.53 -18.11 7.88
N ASN A 146 -0.67 -18.34 7.29
CA ASN A 146 -0.93 -18.01 5.88
C ASN A 146 -1.36 -16.55 5.66
N ILE A 147 -0.37 -15.68 5.44
CA ILE A 147 -0.53 -14.24 5.22
C ILE A 147 -1.57 -13.90 4.13
N ARG A 148 -1.68 -14.68 3.04
CA ARG A 148 -2.64 -14.40 1.96
C ARG A 148 -4.10 -14.55 2.40
N PHE A 149 -4.39 -15.56 3.21
CA PHE A 149 -5.73 -15.76 3.76
C PHE A 149 -6.09 -14.61 4.69
N ASN A 150 -5.15 -14.18 5.53
CA ASN A 150 -5.36 -13.08 6.47
C ASN A 150 -5.52 -11.73 5.75
N ILE A 151 -4.84 -11.51 4.62
CA ILE A 151 -5.10 -10.35 3.75
C ILE A 151 -6.53 -10.39 3.21
N LEU A 152 -6.97 -11.52 2.64
CA LEU A 152 -8.34 -11.64 2.12
C LEU A 152 -9.39 -11.49 3.23
N LEU A 153 -9.17 -12.10 4.39
CA LEU A 153 -10.06 -11.99 5.56
C LEU A 153 -10.16 -10.54 6.03
N TYR A 154 -9.05 -9.82 6.05
CA TYR A 154 -9.05 -8.39 6.37
C TYR A 154 -9.79 -7.56 5.32
N LEU A 155 -9.59 -7.87 4.04
CA LEU A 155 -10.25 -7.18 2.94
C LEU A 155 -11.75 -7.53 2.82
N SER A 156 -12.23 -8.66 3.35
CA SER A 156 -13.65 -9.02 3.29
C SER A 156 -14.56 -8.09 4.07
N ASP A 157 -14.01 -7.46 5.11
CA ASP A 157 -14.74 -6.55 5.99
C ASP A 157 -14.53 -5.08 5.57
N LYS A 158 -13.93 -4.83 4.39
CA LYS A 158 -13.53 -3.52 3.90
C LYS A 158 -14.00 -3.29 2.48
N GLU A 159 -14.50 -2.08 2.21
CA GLU A 159 -14.77 -1.64 0.83
C GLU A 159 -13.44 -1.45 0.06
N TYR A 160 -12.41 -0.94 0.73
CA TYR A 160 -11.05 -0.81 0.22
C TYR A 160 -10.07 -0.67 1.40
N SER A 161 -8.80 -0.96 1.16
CA SER A 161 -7.71 -0.70 2.11
C SER A 161 -6.42 -0.33 1.40
N SER A 162 -5.50 0.32 2.10
CA SER A 162 -4.14 0.57 1.62
C SER A 162 -3.18 -0.54 2.04
N GLN A 163 -2.08 -0.70 1.29
CA GLN A 163 -1.02 -1.64 1.66
C GLN A 163 -0.47 -1.40 3.08
N SER A 164 -0.42 -0.14 3.54
CA SER A 164 0.01 0.20 4.90
C SER A 164 -0.96 -0.31 5.96
N GLU A 165 -2.26 -0.18 5.74
CA GLU A 165 -3.26 -0.71 6.66
C GLU A 165 -3.27 -2.25 6.68
N ILE A 166 -3.01 -2.88 5.53
CA ILE A 166 -2.85 -4.35 5.43
C ILE A 166 -1.61 -4.79 6.22
N VAL A 167 -0.48 -4.11 6.06
CA VAL A 167 0.76 -4.37 6.81
C VAL A 167 0.52 -4.19 8.31
N GLU A 168 -0.11 -3.09 8.71
CA GLU A 168 -0.42 -2.78 10.10
C GLU A 168 -1.36 -3.84 10.71
N TYR A 169 -2.39 -4.27 9.99
CA TYR A 169 -3.26 -5.36 10.41
C TYR A 169 -2.47 -6.64 10.67
N LEU A 170 -1.58 -7.02 9.75
CA LEU A 170 -0.76 -8.23 9.88
C LEU A 170 0.23 -8.12 11.05
N SER A 171 0.89 -6.97 11.24
CA SER A 171 1.74 -6.68 12.40
C SER A 171 0.99 -6.86 13.72
N ASN A 172 -0.22 -6.30 13.81
CA ASN A 172 -1.06 -6.43 14.99
C ASN A 172 -1.55 -7.86 15.23
N MET A 173 -1.99 -8.55 14.17
CA MET A 173 -2.50 -9.91 14.25
C MET A 173 -1.41 -10.91 14.68
N TYR A 174 -0.19 -10.77 14.16
CA TYR A 174 0.94 -11.63 14.54
C TYR A 174 1.66 -11.17 15.81
N GLN A 175 1.35 -9.97 16.34
CA GLN A 175 2.07 -9.34 17.46
C GLN A 175 3.57 -9.22 17.20
N LEU A 176 3.92 -8.83 15.98
CA LEU A 176 5.29 -8.67 15.53
C LEU A 176 5.46 -7.28 14.93
N THR A 177 6.63 -6.66 15.13
CA THR A 177 6.95 -5.41 14.43
C THR A 177 7.10 -5.67 12.93
N GLU A 178 7.06 -4.62 12.12
CA GLU A 178 7.32 -4.74 10.69
C GLU A 178 8.70 -5.34 10.40
N GLU A 179 9.70 -5.05 11.23
CA GLU A 179 11.05 -5.61 11.16
C GLU A 179 11.09 -7.09 11.54
N GLU A 180 10.35 -7.50 12.56
CA GLU A 180 10.24 -8.90 12.98
C GLU A 180 9.50 -9.75 11.96
N LEU A 181 8.47 -9.18 11.34
CA LEU A 181 7.76 -9.79 10.22
C LEU A 181 8.63 -9.89 8.97
N ALA A 182 9.41 -8.84 8.66
CA ALA A 182 10.40 -8.90 7.59
C ALA A 182 11.46 -9.97 7.84
N ALA A 183 11.95 -10.09 9.08
CA ALA A 183 12.93 -11.12 9.45
C ALA A 183 12.36 -12.53 9.33
N ARG A 184 11.10 -12.74 9.77
CA ARG A 184 10.42 -14.04 9.77
C ARG A 184 10.02 -14.51 8.38
N TYR A 185 9.59 -13.61 7.50
CA TYR A 185 8.96 -13.98 6.22
C TYR A 185 9.69 -13.50 4.96
N SER A 186 10.65 -12.60 5.07
CA SER A 186 11.39 -12.04 3.93
C SER A 186 12.87 -12.47 3.89
N ASN A 187 13.27 -13.51 4.65
CA ASN A 187 14.65 -13.98 4.78
C ASN A 187 15.66 -12.86 5.11
N GLY A 188 15.23 -11.82 5.83
CA GLY A 188 16.09 -10.72 6.30
C GLY A 188 16.51 -9.66 5.27
N ASP A 189 16.22 -9.84 3.98
CA ASP A 189 16.71 -8.97 2.89
C ASP A 189 15.68 -7.93 2.38
N LEU A 190 14.41 -8.03 2.80
CA LEU A 190 13.31 -7.23 2.24
C LEU A 190 12.50 -6.51 3.32
N LYS A 191 12.23 -5.21 3.15
CA LYS A 191 11.18 -4.49 3.89
C LYS A 191 9.86 -5.27 3.74
N PHE A 192 9.17 -5.56 4.84
CA PHE A 192 7.94 -6.37 4.87
C PHE A 192 6.88 -5.91 3.85
N TYR A 193 6.77 -4.61 3.60
CA TYR A 193 5.98 -4.01 2.50
C TYR A 193 6.20 -4.65 1.12
N LYS A 194 7.43 -5.01 0.77
CA LYS A 194 7.72 -5.63 -0.54
C LYS A 194 7.23 -7.08 -0.61
N LEU A 195 7.23 -7.79 0.52
CA LEU A 195 6.65 -9.12 0.61
C LEU A 195 5.13 -9.02 0.42
N ILE A 196 4.49 -8.12 1.16
CA ILE A 196 3.04 -7.88 1.06
C ILE A 196 2.65 -7.46 -0.35
N ALA A 197 3.37 -6.53 -0.97
CA ALA A 197 3.20 -6.17 -2.38
C ALA A 197 3.27 -7.40 -3.31
N GLY A 198 4.18 -8.33 -3.05
CA GLY A 198 4.30 -9.57 -3.82
C GLY A 198 3.09 -10.49 -3.65
N LEU A 199 2.54 -10.59 -2.43
CA LEU A 199 1.37 -11.41 -2.11
C LEU A 199 0.08 -10.81 -2.68
N GLU A 200 -0.12 -9.50 -2.55
CA GLU A 200 -1.26 -8.76 -3.13
C GLU A 200 -1.26 -8.86 -4.66
N GLN A 201 -0.10 -8.80 -5.31
CA GLN A 201 -0.01 -9.03 -6.75
C GLN A 201 -0.40 -10.47 -7.13
N GLN A 202 -0.14 -11.46 -6.28
CA GLN A 202 -0.59 -12.84 -6.52
C GLN A 202 -2.11 -12.97 -6.33
N LEU A 203 -2.68 -12.36 -5.29
CA LEU A 203 -4.12 -12.32 -5.05
C LEU A 203 -4.86 -11.60 -6.19
N LYS A 204 -4.30 -10.48 -6.66
CA LYS A 204 -4.81 -9.74 -7.82
C LYS A 204 -4.80 -10.59 -9.09
N ARG A 205 -3.70 -11.30 -9.36
CA ARG A 205 -3.59 -12.19 -10.52
C ARG A 205 -4.53 -13.40 -10.43
N ALA A 206 -4.74 -13.95 -9.24
CA ALA A 206 -5.72 -15.01 -9.02
C ALA A 206 -7.17 -14.52 -9.16
N GLY A 207 -7.37 -13.20 -9.27
CA GLY A 207 -8.66 -12.55 -9.34
C GLY A 207 -9.41 -12.59 -8.02
N PHE A 208 -8.70 -12.67 -6.89
CA PHE A 208 -9.28 -12.61 -5.55
C PHE A 208 -9.32 -11.19 -5.00
N GLU A 209 -8.47 -10.31 -5.52
CA GLU A 209 -8.33 -8.93 -5.10
C GLU A 209 -8.25 -8.00 -6.33
N THR A 210 -8.70 -6.75 -6.22
CA THR A 210 -8.39 -5.67 -7.15
C THR A 210 -7.48 -4.65 -6.47
N ILE A 211 -6.54 -4.10 -7.24
CA ILE A 211 -5.61 -3.06 -6.75
C ILE A 211 -5.61 -1.91 -7.75
N ASP A 212 -6.12 -0.76 -7.34
CA ASP A 212 -6.09 0.51 -8.08
C ASP A 212 -5.53 1.65 -7.21
N LYS A 213 -4.48 2.34 -7.68
CA LYS A 213 -3.85 3.47 -6.96
C LYS A 213 -3.64 3.22 -5.45
N ASN A 214 -3.13 2.04 -5.08
CA ASN A 214 -2.92 1.60 -3.68
C ASN A 214 -4.21 1.39 -2.88
N ARG A 215 -5.34 1.16 -3.55
CA ARG A 215 -6.61 0.71 -2.96
C ARG A 215 -6.81 -0.75 -3.31
N HIS A 216 -6.81 -1.57 -2.28
CA HIS A 216 -6.91 -3.02 -2.27
C HIS A 216 -8.34 -3.39 -1.90
N GLN A 217 -9.01 -4.19 -2.71
CA GLN A 217 -10.40 -4.58 -2.49
C GLN A 217 -10.57 -6.07 -2.83
N ILE A 218 -11.29 -6.80 -2.00
CA ILE A 218 -11.61 -8.20 -2.32
C ILE A 218 -12.65 -8.28 -3.44
N THR A 219 -12.54 -9.31 -4.27
CA THR A 219 -13.54 -9.62 -5.30
C THR A 219 -14.55 -10.67 -4.82
N ASP A 220 -15.67 -10.80 -5.52
CA ASP A 220 -16.65 -11.87 -5.26
C ASP A 220 -16.00 -13.27 -5.29
N LYS A 221 -15.08 -13.50 -6.25
CA LYS A 221 -14.29 -14.73 -6.34
C LYS A 221 -13.40 -14.95 -5.11
N GLY A 222 -12.86 -13.86 -4.53
CA GLY A 222 -12.12 -13.90 -3.28
C GLY A 222 -13.00 -14.24 -2.08
N ILE A 223 -14.21 -13.69 -2.02
CA ILE A 223 -15.22 -13.98 -0.99
C ILE A 223 -15.66 -15.45 -1.06
N ASP A 224 -15.96 -15.97 -2.25
CA ASP A 224 -16.35 -17.37 -2.45
C ASP A 224 -15.28 -18.34 -1.94
N VAL A 225 -14.01 -18.04 -2.22
CA VAL A 225 -12.87 -18.82 -1.73
C VAL A 225 -12.75 -18.72 -0.22
N LEU A 226 -12.88 -17.53 0.38
CA LEU A 226 -12.88 -17.36 1.83
C LEU A 226 -13.98 -18.19 2.50
N LEU A 227 -15.19 -18.18 1.96
CA LEU A 227 -16.33 -18.93 2.48
C LEU A 227 -16.09 -20.44 2.40
N LYS A 228 -15.56 -20.93 1.27
CA LYS A 228 -15.19 -22.33 1.08
C LYS A 228 -14.10 -22.77 2.08
N CYS A 229 -13.08 -21.94 2.26
CA CYS A 229 -12.01 -22.14 3.25
C CYS A 229 -12.52 -22.13 4.69
N LYS A 230 -13.50 -21.27 5.02
CA LYS A 230 -14.13 -21.20 6.35
C LYS A 230 -14.96 -22.45 6.65
N MET A 231 -15.55 -23.08 5.64
CA MET A 231 -16.29 -24.34 5.79
C MET A 231 -15.37 -25.56 5.95
N GLU A 232 -14.24 -25.61 5.24
CA GLU A 232 -13.29 -26.72 5.32
C GLU A 232 -12.45 -26.71 6.63
N SER A 233 -12.19 -25.53 7.21
CA SER A 233 -11.46 -25.35 8.48
C SER A 233 -12.25 -25.69 9.74
N ILE A 234 -13.59 -25.79 9.67
CA ILE A 234 -14.43 -26.29 10.78
C ILE A 234 -14.20 -27.80 11.01
N SER A 235 -13.69 -28.54 10.00
CA SER A 235 -13.42 -29.98 10.05
C SER A 235 -12.09 -30.33 10.76
N HIS A 236 -11.06 -29.47 10.66
CA HIS A 236 -9.73 -29.75 11.22
C HIS A 236 -9.47 -28.94 12.50
N LYS A 237 -9.86 -29.56 13.63
CA LYS A 237 -9.43 -29.28 15.03
C LYS A 237 -9.15 -27.82 15.45
N LYS A 238 -10.06 -27.33 16.30
CA LYS A 238 -9.82 -26.37 17.41
C LYS A 238 -9.02 -25.12 17.01
N LEU A 239 -9.60 -24.29 16.15
CA LEU A 239 -9.46 -22.86 16.33
C LEU A 239 -10.11 -22.51 17.68
N LYS A 240 -9.29 -22.28 18.70
CA LYS A 240 -9.66 -21.40 19.80
C LYS A 240 -9.88 -20.03 19.15
N ILE A 241 -11.07 -19.82 18.59
CA ILE A 241 -11.67 -18.49 18.51
C ILE A 241 -11.84 -18.10 19.96
N VAL A 242 -10.79 -17.52 20.54
CA VAL A 242 -10.94 -16.73 21.73
C VAL A 242 -11.71 -15.52 21.24
N SER A 243 -13.02 -15.56 21.41
CA SER A 243 -13.89 -14.41 21.51
C SER A 243 -13.46 -13.54 22.71
N LYS A 244 -12.21 -13.06 22.69
CA LYS A 244 -11.80 -11.88 23.45
C LYS A 244 -12.16 -10.74 22.52
N GLY A 245 -13.12 -9.95 22.97
CA GLY A 245 -13.67 -8.82 22.23
C GLY A 245 -12.59 -8.05 21.50
N ILE A 246 -12.94 -7.61 20.28
CA ILE A 246 -12.23 -6.66 19.44
C ILE A 246 -11.30 -5.82 20.31
N ARG A 247 -10.01 -6.18 20.36
CA ARG A 247 -9.02 -5.30 20.98
C ARG A 247 -8.92 -4.11 20.03
N LYS A 248 -9.60 -3.02 20.39
CA LYS A 248 -9.42 -1.69 19.81
C LYS A 248 -7.92 -1.48 19.63
N GLN A 249 -7.47 -1.23 18.40
CA GLN A 249 -6.12 -0.73 18.18
C GLN A 249 -5.96 0.52 19.06
N PRO A 250 -4.80 0.74 19.71
CA PRO A 250 -4.55 2.00 20.38
C PRO A 250 -4.49 3.08 19.31
N ILE A 251 -5.62 3.76 19.08
CA ILE A 251 -5.68 4.93 18.22
C ILE A 251 -4.65 5.91 18.77
N GLN A 252 -3.77 6.41 17.92
CA GLN A 252 -2.88 7.50 18.29
C GLN A 252 -3.78 8.67 18.66
N THR A 253 -3.93 8.97 19.94
CA THR A 253 -4.75 10.11 20.41
C THR A 253 -3.91 11.33 20.70
N ASN A 254 -2.59 11.16 20.81
CA ASN A 254 -1.66 12.24 21.06
C ASN A 254 -1.38 13.05 19.80
N PRO A 255 -1.22 14.38 19.92
CA PRO A 255 -0.70 15.20 18.83
C PRO A 255 0.64 14.67 18.32
N TYR A 256 0.87 14.79 17.02
CA TYR A 256 2.09 14.38 16.34
C TYR A 256 2.71 15.58 15.61
N ILE A 257 4.02 15.50 15.32
CA ILE A 257 4.73 16.55 14.60
C ILE A 257 4.93 16.12 13.15
N GLU A 258 4.45 16.93 12.22
CA GLU A 258 4.66 16.74 10.78
C GLU A 258 5.18 18.06 10.19
N ASN A 259 6.29 18.00 9.45
CA ASN A 259 6.91 19.18 8.83
C ASN A 259 7.18 20.34 9.81
N GLY A 260 7.50 20.03 11.07
CA GLY A 260 7.78 21.01 12.13
C GLY A 260 6.54 21.70 12.71
N LYS A 261 5.33 21.22 12.37
CA LYS A 261 4.06 21.69 12.92
C LYS A 261 3.41 20.57 13.73
N GLU A 262 2.81 20.92 14.85
CA GLU A 262 2.02 20.01 15.66
C GLU A 262 0.64 19.83 15.03
N HIS A 263 0.16 18.58 14.98
CA HIS A 263 -1.10 18.16 14.38
C HIS A 263 -1.82 17.19 15.31
N TYR A 264 -3.14 17.29 15.40
CA TYR A 264 -3.94 16.26 16.06
C TYR A 264 -4.06 15.02 15.20
N ALA A 265 -4.16 13.87 15.87
CA ALA A 265 -4.53 12.64 15.22
C ALA A 265 -5.84 12.82 14.45
N ASN A 266 -5.86 12.32 13.22
CA ASN A 266 -7.04 12.38 12.39
C ASN A 266 -7.26 11.07 11.64
N ILE A 267 -8.52 10.80 11.32
CA ILE A 267 -8.96 9.66 10.52
C ILE A 267 -9.80 10.22 9.40
N ARG A 268 -9.55 9.77 8.17
CA ARG A 268 -10.35 10.16 7.00
C ARG A 268 -11.24 9.01 6.56
N GLU A 269 -12.46 9.36 6.15
CA GLU A 269 -13.40 8.46 5.49
C GLU A 269 -14.08 9.23 4.38
N ARG A 270 -13.79 8.84 3.13
CA ARG A 270 -14.24 9.53 1.92
C ARG A 270 -14.04 11.05 2.02
N LYS A 271 -15.14 11.81 2.17
CA LYS A 271 -15.15 13.28 2.23
C LYS A 271 -15.15 13.83 3.65
N CYS A 272 -15.18 12.98 4.67
CA CYS A 272 -15.18 13.37 6.07
C CYS A 272 -13.79 13.15 6.69
N THR A 273 -13.37 14.09 7.53
CA THR A 273 -12.17 13.96 8.38
C THR A 273 -12.59 14.11 9.83
N LEU A 274 -12.27 13.10 10.65
CA LEU A 274 -12.40 13.13 12.09
C LEU A 274 -11.07 13.54 12.72
N TYR A 275 -11.05 14.61 13.50
CA TYR A 275 -9.93 15.01 14.35
C TYR A 275 -10.20 14.54 15.79
N ILE A 276 -9.18 13.97 16.42
CA ILE A 276 -9.24 13.44 17.78
C ILE A 276 -8.37 14.33 18.66
N ILE A 277 -9.03 15.11 19.51
CA ILE A 277 -8.38 16.14 20.31
C ILE A 277 -8.54 15.78 21.78
N PRO A 278 -7.46 15.36 22.48
CA PRO A 278 -7.51 15.23 23.93
C PRO A 278 -7.83 16.58 24.54
N HIS A 279 -8.76 16.61 25.49
CA HIS A 279 -9.27 17.85 26.06
C HIS A 279 -8.15 18.72 26.67
N ASP A 280 -7.23 18.08 27.38
CA ASP A 280 -6.06 18.69 28.02
C ASP A 280 -5.02 19.23 27.03
N ARG A 281 -5.13 18.87 25.75
CA ARG A 281 -4.18 19.19 24.67
C ARG A 281 -4.72 20.23 23.70
N PHE A 282 -5.85 20.87 23.97
CA PHE A 282 -6.42 21.91 23.12
C PHE A 282 -5.43 23.07 22.90
N ASN A 283 -5.07 23.32 21.64
CA ASN A 283 -4.14 24.33 21.16
C ASN A 283 -4.86 25.31 20.23
N ARG A 284 -5.18 26.49 20.77
CA ARG A 284 -5.93 27.57 20.12
C ARG A 284 -5.47 27.92 18.70
N LYS A 285 -4.20 27.73 18.33
CA LYS A 285 -3.72 27.99 16.96
C LYS A 285 -4.15 26.90 15.98
N ILE A 286 -3.96 25.63 16.33
CA ILE A 286 -4.29 24.48 15.48
C ILE A 286 -5.82 24.31 15.41
N ASP A 287 -6.47 24.46 16.57
CA ASP A 287 -7.92 24.27 16.68
C ASP A 287 -8.71 25.29 15.90
N ASN A 288 -8.24 26.55 15.82
CA ASN A 288 -8.90 27.58 15.03
C ASN A 288 -8.91 27.27 13.52
N ASP A 289 -7.89 26.58 13.02
CA ASP A 289 -7.84 26.16 11.62
C ASP A 289 -8.82 25.01 11.34
N ILE A 290 -8.94 24.06 12.27
CA ILE A 290 -9.90 22.94 12.21
C ILE A 290 -11.34 23.46 12.34
N LEU A 291 -11.55 24.36 13.30
CA LEU A 291 -12.84 24.98 13.62
C LEU A 291 -13.12 26.21 12.78
N LYS A 292 -12.44 26.42 11.65
CA LYS A 292 -12.70 27.57 10.77
C LYS A 292 -14.08 27.47 10.11
N TYR A 293 -14.54 26.26 9.85
CA TYR A 293 -15.82 25.97 9.18
C TYR A 293 -16.79 25.27 10.13
N PRO A 294 -18.11 25.31 9.86
CA PRO A 294 -19.08 24.49 10.57
C PRO A 294 -18.67 23.03 10.57
N CYS A 295 -18.78 22.39 11.74
CA CYS A 295 -18.41 20.99 11.93
C CYS A 295 -19.38 20.32 12.90
N LEU A 296 -19.59 19.02 12.72
CA LEU A 296 -20.19 18.17 13.75
C LEU A 296 -19.11 17.87 14.79
N TYR A 297 -19.44 17.88 16.08
CA TYR A 297 -18.53 17.47 17.12
C TYR A 297 -19.19 16.54 18.13
N ILE A 298 -18.38 15.69 18.73
CA ILE A 298 -18.78 14.81 19.83
C ILE A 298 -17.79 15.01 20.97
N LEU A 299 -18.28 15.46 22.11
CA LEU A 299 -17.51 15.49 23.36
C LEU A 299 -17.72 14.18 24.08
N THR A 300 -16.65 13.59 24.56
CA THR A 300 -16.75 12.34 25.30
C THR A 300 -15.73 12.26 26.41
N ASN A 301 -16.07 11.56 27.49
CA ASN A 301 -15.15 11.35 28.62
C ASN A 301 -14.16 10.20 28.37
N SER A 302 -14.40 9.34 27.38
CA SER A 302 -13.51 8.22 27.02
C SER A 302 -13.83 7.72 25.60
N LEU A 303 -12.97 6.87 25.02
CA LEU A 303 -13.25 6.18 23.76
C LEU A 303 -13.76 4.73 24.00
N ASP A 304 -14.18 4.44 25.23
CA ASP A 304 -14.64 3.13 25.65
C ASP A 304 -16.14 2.92 25.44
N ASN A 305 -16.58 1.66 25.50
CA ASN A 305 -18.00 1.35 25.42
C ASN A 305 -18.68 1.90 26.68
N ASN A 306 -19.81 2.60 26.53
CA ASN A 306 -20.53 3.33 27.59
C ASN A 306 -19.93 4.70 27.98
N ALA A 307 -19.07 5.28 27.15
CA ALA A 307 -18.61 6.65 27.37
C ALA A 307 -19.81 7.62 27.42
N GLU A 308 -19.74 8.63 28.31
CA GLU A 308 -20.70 9.74 28.25
C GLU A 308 -20.38 10.58 27.02
N CYS A 309 -21.41 10.93 26.26
CA CYS A 309 -21.25 11.67 25.01
C CYS A 309 -22.20 12.86 24.95
N TYR A 310 -21.69 13.98 24.46
CA TYR A 310 -22.50 15.11 24.02
C TYR A 310 -22.25 15.33 22.53
N ILE A 311 -23.31 15.32 21.74
CA ILE A 311 -23.25 15.57 20.30
C ILE A 311 -23.70 17.02 20.06
N GLY A 312 -22.92 17.75 19.27
CA GLY A 312 -23.24 19.12 18.91
C GLY A 312 -22.77 19.47 17.51
N TYR A 313 -23.22 20.59 16.95
CA TYR A 313 -22.52 21.22 15.83
C TYR A 313 -22.01 22.62 16.14
N SER A 314 -21.06 23.09 15.34
CA SER A 314 -20.38 24.37 15.55
C SER A 314 -21.02 25.50 14.73
N GLY A 315 -21.67 26.46 15.41
CA GLY A 315 -22.39 27.59 14.78
C GLY A 315 -21.55 28.86 14.56
N ASP A 316 -20.63 29.22 15.46
CA ASP A 316 -19.71 30.38 15.36
C ASP A 316 -18.34 30.09 16.04
N PRO A 317 -17.17 30.29 15.38
CA PRO A 317 -15.84 29.97 15.91
C PRO A 317 -15.53 30.47 17.32
N ILE A 318 -16.14 31.58 17.75
CA ILE A 318 -15.76 32.30 18.97
C ILE A 318 -16.50 31.77 20.21
N GLU A 319 -17.79 31.43 20.08
CA GLU A 319 -18.54 30.79 21.17
C GLU A 319 -18.01 29.37 21.48
N ARG A 320 -17.36 28.72 20.49
CA ARG A 320 -16.79 27.35 20.53
C ARG A 320 -15.74 27.15 21.62
N THR A 321 -14.88 28.13 21.87
CA THR A 321 -13.83 27.98 22.91
C THR A 321 -14.36 27.93 24.35
N SER A 322 -15.59 28.43 24.54
CA SER A 322 -16.21 28.61 25.86
C SER A 322 -16.98 27.36 26.29
N SER A 323 -17.76 26.77 25.38
CA SER A 323 -18.56 25.56 25.61
C SER A 323 -17.70 24.32 25.85
N HIS A 324 -16.56 24.19 25.14
CA HIS A 324 -15.59 23.10 25.40
C HIS A 324 -14.99 23.15 26.82
N LYS A 325 -14.97 24.31 27.48
CA LYS A 325 -14.36 24.49 28.82
C LYS A 325 -15.34 24.40 29.97
N SER A 326 -16.64 24.67 29.73
CA SER A 326 -17.61 24.85 30.81
C SER A 326 -18.19 23.54 31.36
N GLU A 327 -18.19 22.45 30.59
CA GLU A 327 -18.72 21.16 31.05
C GLU A 327 -17.64 20.30 31.72
N LYS A 328 -17.43 20.53 33.03
CA LYS A 328 -16.43 19.85 33.88
C LYS A 328 -16.37 18.31 33.73
N LYS A 329 -17.46 17.66 33.32
CA LYS A 329 -17.52 16.21 33.10
C LYS A 329 -16.62 15.71 31.96
N PHE A 330 -16.40 16.53 30.93
CA PHE A 330 -15.63 16.16 29.73
C PHE A 330 -14.18 16.67 29.76
N VAL A 331 -13.78 17.35 30.83
CA VAL A 331 -12.50 18.06 30.96
C VAL A 331 -11.35 17.15 31.41
N ASN A 332 -11.61 16.15 32.26
CA ASN A 332 -10.56 15.30 32.82
C ASN A 332 -10.44 13.98 32.03
N GLY A 333 -9.50 13.92 31.09
CA GLY A 333 -9.20 12.70 30.31
C GLY A 333 -10.15 12.43 29.13
N GLY A 334 -11.02 13.37 28.81
CA GLY A 334 -11.96 13.31 27.70
C GLY A 334 -11.37 13.75 26.36
N TYR A 335 -12.19 13.62 25.31
CA TYR A 335 -11.84 13.91 23.92
C TYR A 335 -12.91 14.80 23.27
N ALA A 336 -12.46 15.72 22.43
CA ALA A 336 -13.28 16.37 21.42
C ALA A 336 -13.02 15.68 20.07
N LEU A 337 -14.07 15.08 19.53
CA LEU A 337 -14.08 14.45 18.22
C LEU A 337 -14.71 15.43 17.25
N ILE A 338 -13.92 16.03 16.36
CA ILE A 338 -14.38 17.07 15.44
C ILE A 338 -14.43 16.51 14.03
N ILE A 339 -15.60 16.58 13.40
CA ILE A 339 -15.83 16.03 12.07
C ILE A 339 -16.04 17.17 11.08
N GLY A 340 -15.06 17.35 10.20
CA GLY A 340 -15.10 18.32 9.12
C GLY A 340 -15.28 17.66 7.75
N TYR A 341 -15.78 18.43 6.79
CA TYR A 341 -15.84 18.02 5.39
C TYR A 341 -14.58 18.49 4.65
N HIS A 342 -13.96 17.58 3.91
CA HIS A 342 -12.80 17.86 3.07
C HIS A 342 -12.97 17.18 1.72
N ASP A 343 -13.22 17.99 0.69
CA ASP A 343 -13.23 17.56 -0.70
C ASP A 343 -11.84 17.75 -1.31
N ASN A 344 -11.23 16.68 -1.83
CA ASN A 344 -9.92 16.72 -2.49
C ASN A 344 -10.00 17.28 -3.93
N SER A 345 -11.05 18.04 -4.26
CA SER A 345 -11.16 18.74 -5.54
C SER A 345 -9.93 19.63 -5.78
N THR A 346 -9.23 19.38 -6.87
CA THR A 346 -8.10 20.21 -7.33
C THR A 346 -8.54 21.59 -7.83
N ASP A 347 -9.86 21.85 -7.90
CA ASP A 347 -10.40 23.14 -8.29
C ASP A 347 -10.32 24.12 -7.11
N LYS A 348 -9.30 24.99 -7.12
CA LYS A 348 -9.02 25.97 -6.07
C LYS A 348 -10.15 26.99 -5.84
N LYS A 349 -11.23 26.95 -6.63
CA LYS A 349 -12.40 27.84 -6.52
C LYS A 349 -13.56 27.27 -5.69
N THR A 350 -13.57 25.97 -5.40
CA THR A 350 -14.65 25.30 -4.65
C THR A 350 -14.06 24.36 -3.60
N VAL A 351 -13.53 24.94 -2.53
CA VAL A 351 -13.25 24.14 -1.34
C VAL A 351 -14.60 23.88 -0.66
N ASN A 352 -15.13 22.67 -0.84
CA ASN A 352 -16.39 22.28 -0.22
C ASN A 352 -16.15 22.06 1.28
N HIS A 353 -16.93 22.76 2.09
CA HIS A 353 -17.02 22.63 3.53
C HIS A 353 -18.48 22.46 3.89
N PHE A 354 -18.80 21.87 5.04
CA PHE A 354 -20.18 21.93 5.52
C PHE A 354 -20.59 23.38 5.76
N ASP A 355 -21.83 23.70 5.40
CA ASP A 355 -22.50 24.89 5.90
C ASP A 355 -23.19 24.61 7.25
N ILE A 356 -23.84 25.63 7.83
CA ILE A 356 -24.52 25.50 9.12
C ILE A 356 -25.74 24.57 9.03
N CYS A 357 -26.46 24.60 7.89
CA CYS A 357 -27.65 23.77 7.71
C CYS A 357 -27.25 22.29 7.58
N ASP A 358 -26.14 22.02 6.89
CA ASP A 358 -25.54 20.69 6.74
C ASP A 358 -25.22 20.08 8.10
N VAL A 359 -24.46 20.80 8.94
CA VAL A 359 -24.05 20.26 10.25
C VAL A 359 -25.18 20.19 11.26
N ALA A 360 -26.16 21.09 11.18
CA ALA A 360 -27.38 20.99 11.98
C ALA A 360 -28.16 19.73 11.61
N TYR A 361 -28.25 19.40 10.31
CA TYR A 361 -28.92 18.18 9.86
C TYR A 361 -28.15 16.92 10.26
N LEU A 362 -26.81 16.94 10.21
CA LEU A 362 -25.98 15.85 10.72
C LEU A 362 -26.11 15.66 12.24
N GLU A 363 -26.21 16.74 13.01
CA GLU A 363 -26.49 16.68 14.45
C GLU A 363 -27.86 16.03 14.70
N TYR A 364 -28.89 16.44 13.96
CA TYR A 364 -30.22 15.84 14.00
C TYR A 364 -30.18 14.32 13.78
N LEU A 365 -29.49 13.86 12.73
CA LEU A 365 -29.33 12.43 12.44
C LEU A 365 -28.57 11.70 13.55
N ALA A 366 -27.48 12.29 14.03
CA ALA A 366 -26.62 11.71 15.06
C ALA A 366 -27.36 11.53 16.39
N ILE A 367 -28.02 12.57 16.87
CA ILE A 367 -28.75 12.55 18.13
C ILE A 367 -29.90 11.54 18.05
N ASN A 368 -30.73 11.60 17.01
CA ASN A 368 -31.89 10.72 16.91
C ASN A 368 -31.52 9.25 16.72
N LEU A 369 -30.41 8.95 16.02
CA LEU A 369 -29.90 7.58 15.96
C LEU A 369 -29.44 7.10 17.35
N ALA A 370 -28.63 7.88 18.06
CA ALA A 370 -28.15 7.51 19.38
C ALA A 370 -29.30 7.29 20.39
N PHE A 371 -30.33 8.16 20.35
CA PHE A 371 -31.56 7.97 21.13
C PHE A 371 -32.33 6.72 20.72
N GLY A 372 -32.49 6.48 19.42
CA GLY A 372 -33.21 5.32 18.88
C GLY A 372 -32.57 3.98 19.25
N LEU A 373 -31.24 3.96 19.41
CA LEU A 373 -30.47 2.79 19.88
C LEU A 373 -30.46 2.65 21.41
N GLY A 374 -31.05 3.60 22.13
CA GLY A 374 -31.10 3.57 23.59
C GLY A 374 -29.73 3.74 24.24
N TYR A 375 -28.80 4.48 23.61
CA TYR A 375 -27.46 4.69 24.14
C TYR A 375 -27.57 5.41 25.50
N PRO A 376 -27.22 4.74 26.63
CA PRO A 376 -27.67 5.15 27.97
C PRO A 376 -26.99 6.42 28.50
N THR A 377 -25.95 6.89 27.82
CA THR A 377 -25.02 7.91 28.33
C THR A 377 -24.89 9.13 27.40
N ILE A 378 -25.84 9.34 26.47
CA ILE A 378 -25.95 10.60 25.74
C ILE A 378 -26.49 11.69 26.66
N VAL A 379 -25.78 12.81 26.76
CA VAL A 379 -26.09 13.91 27.69
C VAL A 379 -27.01 14.97 27.05
N ASN A 380 -27.23 14.89 25.73
CA ASN A 380 -28.18 15.75 25.04
C ASN A 380 -29.56 15.66 25.72
N SER A 381 -30.16 16.82 26.02
CA SER A 381 -31.34 16.92 26.87
C SER A 381 -32.61 16.31 26.28
N LYS A 382 -32.66 16.13 24.95
CA LYS A 382 -33.73 15.47 24.19
C LYS A 382 -33.28 15.15 22.76
N GLY A 383 -34.09 14.39 22.02
CA GLY A 383 -33.97 14.27 20.56
C GLY A 383 -33.95 15.64 19.88
N ALA A 384 -33.19 15.76 18.79
CA ALA A 384 -33.09 17.01 18.03
C ALA A 384 -34.27 17.13 17.06
N ASP A 385 -34.77 18.35 16.87
CA ASP A 385 -35.81 18.67 15.89
C ASP A 385 -35.20 18.72 14.49
N GLU A 386 -35.93 18.28 13.44
CA GLU A 386 -35.40 18.28 12.07
C GLU A 386 -35.17 19.73 11.58
N PRO A 387 -33.94 20.11 11.24
CA PRO A 387 -33.66 21.45 10.75
C PRO A 387 -34.06 21.60 9.28
N TYR A 388 -34.21 22.84 8.84
CA TYR A 388 -34.38 23.11 7.41
C TYR A 388 -33.11 22.80 6.64
N ILE A 389 -33.22 21.93 5.64
CA ILE A 389 -32.15 21.62 4.68
C ILE A 389 -32.74 21.47 3.28
N LYS A 390 -31.98 21.86 2.24
CA LYS A 390 -32.42 21.70 0.85
C LYS A 390 -32.39 20.23 0.45
N GLU A 391 -33.35 19.80 -0.39
CA GLU A 391 -33.51 18.39 -0.80
C GLU A 391 -32.21 17.74 -1.36
N HIS A 392 -31.43 18.49 -2.15
CA HIS A 392 -30.17 17.97 -2.68
C HIS A 392 -29.10 17.80 -1.58
N ALA A 393 -29.02 18.75 -0.65
CA ALA A 393 -28.09 18.72 0.47
C ALA A 393 -28.46 17.63 1.48
N LYS A 394 -29.77 17.38 1.68
CA LYS A 394 -30.28 16.29 2.52
C LYS A 394 -29.72 14.93 2.09
N LYS A 395 -29.81 14.60 0.80
CA LYS A 395 -29.25 13.35 0.24
C LYS A 395 -27.73 13.27 0.40
N GLU A 396 -27.04 14.39 0.23
CA GLU A 396 -25.59 14.44 0.43
C GLU A 396 -25.21 14.21 1.89
N MET A 397 -25.96 14.80 2.83
CA MET A 397 -25.73 14.64 4.25
C MET A 397 -26.11 13.25 4.76
N ASP A 398 -27.11 12.59 4.19
CA ASP A 398 -27.42 11.19 4.48
C ASP A 398 -26.23 10.27 4.14
N GLU A 399 -25.57 10.51 3.00
CA GLU A 399 -24.35 9.79 2.63
C GLU A 399 -23.16 10.17 3.52
N ALA A 400 -22.96 11.45 3.81
CA ALA A 400 -21.92 11.91 4.72
C ALA A 400 -22.10 11.32 6.13
N PHE A 401 -23.34 11.16 6.60
CA PHE A 401 -23.61 10.56 7.90
C PHE A 401 -23.21 9.08 7.96
N LYS A 402 -23.25 8.34 6.85
CA LYS A 402 -22.68 6.97 6.80
C LYS A 402 -21.17 6.99 7.01
N ASP A 403 -20.47 8.00 6.50
CA ASP A 403 -19.03 8.21 6.76
C ASP A 403 -18.79 8.57 8.23
N VAL A 404 -19.61 9.45 8.80
CA VAL A 404 -19.57 9.80 10.24
C VAL A 404 -19.66 8.55 11.12
N LYS A 405 -20.62 7.66 10.86
CA LYS A 405 -20.77 6.41 11.63
C LYS A 405 -19.52 5.53 11.56
N ARG A 406 -18.96 5.36 10.36
CA ARG A 406 -17.71 4.61 10.17
C ARG A 406 -16.55 5.24 10.93
N LEU A 407 -16.39 6.56 10.88
CA LEU A 407 -15.34 7.28 11.59
C LEU A 407 -15.44 7.09 13.11
N ILE A 408 -16.65 7.20 13.66
CA ILE A 408 -16.89 7.04 15.09
C ILE A 408 -16.66 5.60 15.55
N SER A 409 -17.10 4.62 14.76
CA SER A 409 -16.82 3.21 15.04
C SER A 409 -15.30 2.89 15.00
N LYS A 410 -14.55 3.51 14.08
CA LYS A 410 -13.07 3.37 14.02
C LYS A 410 -12.36 3.88 15.28
N VAL A 411 -12.92 4.89 15.97
CA VAL A 411 -12.36 5.35 17.25
C VAL A 411 -12.81 4.52 18.45
N GLY A 412 -13.63 3.48 18.23
CA GLY A 412 -14.11 2.58 19.26
C GLY A 412 -15.33 3.08 20.03
N LEU A 413 -15.91 4.22 19.65
CA LEU A 413 -17.19 4.67 20.20
C LEU A 413 -18.33 3.97 19.47
N THR A 414 -19.18 3.29 20.24
CA THR A 414 -20.29 2.48 19.70
C THR A 414 -21.62 3.24 19.74
N ILE A 415 -21.59 4.57 19.79
CA ILE A 415 -22.79 5.43 19.94
C ILE A 415 -23.78 5.33 18.77
N PHE A 416 -23.33 4.77 17.64
CA PHE A 416 -24.12 4.58 16.42
C PHE A 416 -24.14 3.12 15.94
N ASP A 417 -23.63 2.19 16.75
CA ASP A 417 -23.58 0.77 16.42
C ASP A 417 -24.84 0.07 16.94
N ASN A 418 -25.46 -0.77 16.09
CA ASN A 418 -26.65 -1.57 16.44
C ASN A 418 -26.27 -2.90 17.09
#